data_AF-A0A2W6XLK4-F1
#
_entry.id   AF-A0A2W6XLK4-F1
#
_cell.length_a   1.000
_cell.length_b   1.000
_cell.length_c   1.000
_cell.angle_alpha   90.00
_cell.angle_beta   90.00
_cell.angle_gamma   90.00
#
_symmetry.space_group_name_H-M   'P 1'
#
loop_
_entity.id
_entity.type
_entity.pdbx_description
1 polymer ?
#
loop_
_entity_poly.entity_id
_entity_poly.type
_entity_poly.pdbx_seq_one_letter_code
_entity_poly.pdbx_strand_id
1 'polypeptide(L)'
;MSNELSPAIALLEGKLRTLEQQAAELRSTINFLRKEAGQPALPDSPSAEATGATVTQIRPDTFYGKKLQTAVREYLEMRKAQGLGPAKPREIYDAITAGGFEFEASSPDVALIGLRAMMRKRTQFFHKLPNGTYGMTSWYPHAKSQKSTAPSSTEPDEDDDAADAETAPSDVEEAV
;
A
#
# COMPACT_ATOMS: atom_id res chain seq x y z
N MET A 1 -3.87 -39.14 24.10
CA MET A 1 -3.80 -38.25 25.28
C MET A 1 -5.04 -37.38 25.25
N SER A 2 -5.99 -37.67 26.13
CA SER A 2 -7.26 -36.93 26.22
C SER A 2 -6.93 -35.48 26.54
N ASN A 3 -7.49 -34.56 25.75
CA ASN A 3 -7.12 -33.16 25.77
C ASN A 3 -7.74 -32.50 27.02
N GLU A 4 -7.05 -32.61 28.17
CA GLU A 4 -7.51 -32.12 29.49
C GLU A 4 -7.83 -30.61 29.50
N LEU A 5 -7.32 -29.88 28.50
CA LEU A 5 -7.56 -28.45 28.31
C LEU A 5 -8.87 -28.14 27.56
N SER A 6 -9.47 -29.11 26.86
CA SER A 6 -10.74 -28.91 26.13
C SER A 6 -11.89 -28.35 26.98
N PRO A 7 -12.16 -28.83 28.22
CA PRO A 7 -13.22 -28.24 29.05
C PRO A 7 -12.90 -26.81 29.49
N ALA A 8 -11.63 -26.47 29.74
CA ALA A 8 -11.21 -25.12 30.08
C ALA A 8 -11.36 -24.15 28.90
N ILE A 9 -11.01 -24.61 27.68
CA ILE A 9 -11.19 -23.85 26.45
C ILE A 9 -12.67 -23.56 26.19
N ALA A 10 -13.54 -24.57 26.31
CA ALA A 10 -14.99 -24.38 26.11
C ALA A 10 -15.60 -23.37 27.09
N LEU A 11 -15.13 -23.36 28.35
CA LEU A 11 -15.56 -22.39 29.35
C LEU A 11 -15.10 -20.97 28.98
N LEU A 12 -13.85 -20.81 28.54
CA LEU A 12 -13.31 -19.53 28.09
C LEU A 12 -14.01 -19.01 26.83
N GLU A 13 -14.33 -19.88 25.87
CA GLU A 13 -15.13 -19.52 24.68
C GLU A 13 -16.53 -19.06 25.06
N GLY A 14 -17.18 -19.73 26.04
CA GLY A 14 -18.45 -19.29 26.58
C GLY A 14 -18.38 -17.89 27.19
N LYS A 15 -17.37 -17.64 28.03
CA LYS A 15 -17.12 -16.31 28.62
C LYS A 15 -16.83 -15.25 27.57
N LEU A 16 -16.07 -15.61 26.54
CA LEU A 16 -15.73 -14.72 25.42
C LEU A 16 -17.02 -14.28 24.70
N ARG A 17 -17.91 -15.22 24.37
CA ARG A 17 -19.21 -14.88 23.74
C ARG A 17 -20.07 -13.96 24.61
N THR A 18 -20.12 -14.18 25.91
CA THR A 18 -20.86 -13.30 26.83
C THR A 18 -20.29 -11.89 26.85
N LEU A 19 -18.95 -11.76 26.90
CA LEU A 19 -18.29 -10.46 26.87
C LEU A 19 -18.48 -9.75 25.52
N GLU A 20 -18.48 -10.47 24.41
CA GLU A 20 -18.77 -9.92 23.08
C GLU A 20 -20.20 -9.37 22.99
N GLN A 21 -21.19 -10.09 23.53
CA GLN A 21 -22.57 -9.62 23.60
C GLN A 21 -22.69 -8.35 24.45
N GLN A 22 -22.08 -8.33 25.64
CA GLN A 22 -22.06 -7.15 26.50
C GLN A 22 -21.38 -5.95 25.83
N ALA A 23 -20.28 -6.19 25.10
CA ALA A 23 -19.60 -5.15 24.35
C ALA A 23 -20.47 -4.60 23.20
N ALA A 24 -21.25 -5.45 22.52
CA ALA A 24 -22.18 -5.04 21.48
C ALA A 24 -23.33 -4.19 22.04
N GLU A 25 -23.93 -4.60 23.16
CA GLU A 25 -24.98 -3.84 23.85
C GLU A 25 -24.49 -2.46 24.32
N LEU A 26 -23.30 -2.42 24.93
CA LEU A 26 -22.70 -1.17 25.38
C LEU A 26 -22.44 -0.23 24.21
N ARG A 27 -21.95 -0.73 23.07
CA ARG A 27 -21.76 0.08 21.86
C ARG A 27 -23.07 0.59 21.27
N SER A 28 -24.10 -0.24 21.23
CA SER A 28 -25.44 0.21 20.80
C SER A 28 -25.91 1.40 21.65
N THR A 29 -25.71 1.31 22.97
CA THR A 29 -26.02 2.39 23.91
C THR A 29 -25.16 3.64 23.64
N ILE A 30 -23.86 3.48 23.42
CA ILE A 30 -22.96 4.60 23.06
C ILE A 30 -23.42 5.26 21.75
N ASN A 31 -23.76 4.48 20.73
CA ASN A 31 -24.21 5.00 19.43
C ASN A 31 -25.54 5.74 19.56
N PHE A 32 -26.46 5.25 20.39
CA PHE A 32 -27.69 5.95 20.73
C PHE A 32 -27.41 7.30 21.41
N LEU A 33 -26.55 7.32 22.44
CA LEU A 33 -26.18 8.55 23.15
C LEU A 33 -25.44 9.55 22.24
N ARG A 34 -24.62 9.07 21.30
CA ARG A 34 -23.94 9.92 20.31
C ARG A 34 -24.93 10.55 19.34
N LYS A 35 -25.96 9.80 18.91
CA LYS A 35 -27.04 10.32 18.07
C LYS A 35 -27.82 11.45 18.77
N GLU A 36 -28.16 11.27 20.04
CA GLU A 36 -28.81 12.31 20.87
C GLU A 36 -27.91 13.54 21.04
N ALA A 37 -26.59 13.33 21.17
CA ALA A 37 -25.60 14.40 21.27
C ALA A 37 -25.21 15.05 19.92
N GLY A 38 -25.83 14.66 18.80
CA GLY A 38 -25.50 15.17 17.47
C GLY A 38 -24.12 14.76 16.95
N GLN A 39 -23.51 13.73 17.52
CA GLN A 39 -22.22 13.18 17.13
C GLN A 39 -22.38 11.99 16.16
N PRO A 40 -21.42 11.79 15.23
CA PRO A 40 -21.44 10.64 14.33
C PRO A 40 -21.33 9.32 15.10
N ALA A 41 -21.97 8.25 14.63
CA ALA A 41 -21.93 6.93 15.27
C ALA A 41 -20.52 6.31 15.24
N LEU A 42 -20.22 5.43 16.20
CA LEU A 42 -19.00 4.64 16.25
C LEU A 42 -19.18 3.39 15.36
N PRO A 43 -18.18 2.99 14.55
CA PRO A 43 -18.26 1.77 13.74
C PRO A 43 -18.42 0.50 14.60
N ASP A 44 -19.16 -0.50 14.08
CA ASP A 44 -19.66 -1.67 14.82
C ASP A 44 -18.58 -2.62 15.38
N SER A 45 -17.33 -2.53 14.95
CA SER A 45 -16.27 -3.46 15.36
C SER A 45 -14.91 -2.80 15.60
N PRO A 46 -14.24 -3.06 16.73
CA PRO A 46 -12.82 -2.79 16.94
C PRO A 46 -11.99 -4.03 16.61
N SER A 47 -12.41 -4.85 15.64
CA SER A 47 -11.51 -5.84 15.04
C SER A 47 -10.73 -5.19 13.89
N ALA A 48 -9.93 -4.19 14.24
CA ALA A 48 -8.80 -3.72 13.48
C ALA A 48 -8.03 -2.76 14.38
N GLU A 49 -7.38 -3.30 15.43
CA GLU A 49 -6.13 -2.68 15.84
C GLU A 49 -5.28 -2.44 14.58
N ALA A 50 -4.69 -1.24 14.54
CA ALA A 50 -3.99 -0.61 13.44
C ALA A 50 -2.86 -1.46 12.83
N THR A 51 -3.24 -2.54 12.17
CA THR A 51 -2.42 -3.34 11.28
C THR A 51 -2.75 -2.79 9.91
N GLY A 52 -1.91 -1.84 9.48
CA GLY A 52 -1.97 -1.03 8.26
C GLY A 52 -3.24 -1.21 7.44
N ALA A 53 -4.13 -0.20 7.46
CA ALA A 53 -5.35 -0.13 6.66
C ALA A 53 -5.11 -0.61 5.22
N THR A 54 -5.29 -1.91 5.00
CA THR A 54 -5.39 -2.49 3.69
C THR A 54 -6.64 -1.89 3.12
N VAL A 55 -6.50 -1.07 2.08
CA VAL A 55 -7.57 -0.70 1.16
C VAL A 55 -8.31 -2.00 0.86
N THR A 56 -9.43 -2.25 1.55
CA THR A 56 -9.91 -3.63 1.85
C THR A 56 -10.48 -4.35 0.63
N GLN A 57 -10.40 -3.75 -0.56
CA GLN A 57 -10.91 -4.31 -1.82
C GLN A 57 -10.05 -3.86 -3.02
N ILE A 58 -8.73 -4.05 -2.97
CA ILE A 58 -7.93 -4.01 -4.21
C ILE A 58 -8.12 -5.34 -4.92
N ARG A 59 -8.58 -5.33 -6.17
CA ARG A 59 -8.65 -6.55 -6.97
C ARG A 59 -7.22 -7.03 -7.29
N PRO A 60 -6.97 -8.35 -7.30
CA PRO A 60 -5.61 -8.89 -7.51
C PRO A 60 -5.03 -8.60 -8.89
N ASP A 61 -5.83 -8.11 -9.84
CA ASP A 61 -5.44 -7.74 -11.20
C ASP A 61 -5.25 -6.22 -11.39
N THR A 62 -5.42 -5.42 -10.33
CA THR A 62 -5.47 -3.94 -10.45
C THR A 62 -4.16 -3.34 -10.94
N PHE A 63 -3.01 -3.90 -10.52
CA PHE A 63 -1.69 -3.32 -10.79
C PHE A 63 -0.80 -4.17 -11.71
N TYR A 64 -1.34 -5.27 -12.25
CA TYR A 64 -0.61 -6.15 -13.16
C TYR A 64 -0.19 -5.40 -14.44
N GLY A 65 1.09 -5.51 -14.82
CA GLY A 65 1.65 -4.87 -16.03
C GLY A 65 1.77 -3.34 -15.99
N LYS A 66 1.39 -2.69 -14.89
CA LYS A 66 1.52 -1.22 -14.75
C LYS A 66 2.94 -0.85 -14.36
N LYS A 67 3.37 0.39 -14.66
CA LYS A 67 4.64 0.94 -14.14
C LYS A 67 4.50 1.21 -12.63
N LEU A 68 5.57 0.97 -11.86
CA LEU A 68 5.59 1.15 -10.40
C LEU A 68 5.04 2.52 -9.94
N GLN A 69 5.45 3.60 -10.61
CA GLN A 69 4.98 4.95 -10.29
C GLN A 69 3.46 5.10 -10.48
N THR A 70 2.90 4.49 -11.53
CA THR A 70 1.47 4.53 -11.82
C THR A 70 0.69 3.73 -10.77
N ALA A 71 1.14 2.52 -10.43
CA ALA A 71 0.52 1.70 -9.41
C ALA A 71 0.48 2.39 -8.03
N VAL A 72 1.60 3.01 -7.63
CA VAL A 72 1.66 3.75 -6.35
C VAL A 72 0.77 5.00 -6.36
N ARG A 73 0.67 5.70 -7.49
CA ARG A 73 -0.23 6.85 -7.63
C ARG A 73 -1.68 6.43 -7.46
N GLU A 74 -2.11 5.45 -8.25
CA GLU A 74 -3.48 4.93 -8.25
C GLU A 74 -3.87 4.39 -6.87
N TYR A 75 -2.97 3.67 -6.20
CA TYR A 75 -3.17 3.22 -4.81
C TYR A 75 -3.41 4.40 -3.84
N LEU A 76 -2.59 5.45 -3.89
CA LEU A 76 -2.75 6.60 -3.01
C LEU A 76 -4.06 7.37 -3.32
N GLU A 77 -4.43 7.49 -4.59
CA GLU A 77 -5.71 8.07 -5.02
C GLU A 77 -6.91 7.27 -4.48
N MET A 78 -6.90 5.95 -4.63
CA MET A 78 -7.92 5.05 -4.08
C MET A 78 -8.01 5.19 -2.56
N ARG A 79 -6.86 5.25 -1.88
CA ARG A 79 -6.79 5.39 -0.42
C ARG A 79 -7.45 6.70 0.03
N LYS A 80 -7.13 7.83 -0.63
CA LYS A 80 -7.78 9.11 -0.33
C LYS A 80 -9.27 9.10 -0.62
N ALA A 81 -9.71 8.47 -1.71
CA ALA A 81 -11.14 8.34 -2.03
C ALA A 81 -11.91 7.59 -0.93
N GLN A 82 -11.24 6.68 -0.22
CA GLN A 82 -11.77 5.96 0.94
C GLN A 82 -11.62 6.72 2.27
N GLY A 83 -11.15 7.97 2.25
CA GLY A 83 -10.87 8.75 3.45
C GLY A 83 -9.64 8.29 4.24
N LEU A 84 -8.89 7.33 3.70
CA LEU A 84 -7.63 6.87 4.26
C LEU A 84 -6.54 7.82 3.74
N GLY A 85 -5.88 8.53 4.65
CA GLY A 85 -4.89 9.55 4.29
C GLY A 85 -3.56 8.98 3.79
N PRO A 86 -2.43 9.66 4.07
CA PRO A 86 -1.12 9.21 3.60
C PRO A 86 -0.73 7.83 4.17
N ALA A 87 0.15 7.13 3.45
CA ALA A 87 0.52 5.73 3.72
C ALA A 87 2.01 5.58 4.06
N LYS A 88 2.35 4.56 4.85
CA LYS A 88 3.77 4.19 5.06
C LYS A 88 4.30 3.43 3.83
N PRO A 89 5.61 3.51 3.52
CA PRO A 89 6.19 2.79 2.38
C PRO A 89 5.94 1.28 2.39
N ARG A 90 5.93 0.67 3.58
CA ARG A 90 5.66 -0.76 3.74
C ARG A 90 4.19 -1.10 3.42
N GLU A 91 3.26 -0.29 3.90
CA GLU A 91 1.83 -0.45 3.58
C GLU A 91 1.57 -0.29 2.07
N ILE A 92 2.26 0.65 1.41
CA ILE A 92 2.16 0.82 -0.04
C ILE A 92 2.68 -0.44 -0.75
N TYR A 93 3.86 -0.94 -0.35
CA TYR A 93 4.47 -2.15 -0.90
C TYR A 93 3.54 -3.35 -0.77
N ASP A 94 3.02 -3.60 0.43
CA ASP A 94 2.13 -4.74 0.70
C ASP A 94 0.85 -4.64 -0.15
N ALA A 95 0.27 -3.44 -0.25
CA ALA A 95 -0.97 -3.23 -0.98
C ALA A 95 -0.85 -3.34 -2.50
N ILE A 96 0.24 -2.85 -3.10
CA ILE A 96 0.45 -2.98 -4.55
C ILE A 96 0.83 -4.42 -4.92
N THR A 97 1.57 -5.12 -4.06
CA THR A 97 1.85 -6.55 -4.24
C THR A 97 0.55 -7.37 -4.16
N ALA A 98 -0.32 -7.06 -3.19
CA ALA A 98 -1.64 -7.70 -3.08
C ALA A 98 -2.54 -7.42 -4.29
N GLY A 99 -2.37 -6.27 -4.96
CA GLY A 99 -3.05 -5.94 -6.22
C GLY A 99 -2.38 -6.46 -7.49
N GLY A 100 -1.42 -7.39 -7.37
CA GLY A 100 -0.80 -8.10 -8.50
C GLY A 100 0.38 -7.39 -9.15
N PHE A 101 1.00 -6.42 -8.48
CA PHE A 101 2.24 -5.80 -8.96
C PHE A 101 3.44 -6.71 -8.71
N GLU A 102 4.25 -6.94 -9.74
CA GLU A 102 5.48 -7.72 -9.65
C GLU A 102 6.70 -6.80 -9.51
N PHE A 103 7.52 -7.02 -8.48
CA PHE A 103 8.77 -6.29 -8.29
C PHE A 103 9.94 -7.05 -8.91
N GLU A 104 10.69 -6.38 -9.78
CA GLU A 104 11.97 -6.85 -10.32
C GLU A 104 13.10 -6.71 -9.28
N ALA A 105 12.95 -7.33 -8.11
CA ALA A 105 13.94 -7.25 -7.04
C ALA A 105 14.17 -8.62 -6.40
N SER A 106 15.44 -8.93 -6.09
CA SER A 106 15.82 -10.21 -5.49
C SER A 106 15.30 -10.40 -4.06
N SER A 107 14.96 -9.32 -3.35
CA SER A 107 14.42 -9.38 -2.00
C SER A 107 13.38 -8.27 -1.74
N PRO A 108 12.43 -8.51 -0.82
CA PRO A 108 11.42 -7.51 -0.46
C PRO A 108 12.04 -6.24 0.13
N ASP A 109 13.17 -6.36 0.83
CA ASP A 109 13.88 -5.20 1.39
C ASP A 109 14.48 -4.31 0.29
N VAL A 110 15.07 -4.91 -0.75
CA VAL A 110 15.59 -4.18 -1.92
C VAL A 110 14.46 -3.51 -2.68
N ALA A 111 13.35 -4.21 -2.88
CA ALA A 111 12.15 -3.65 -3.52
C ALA A 111 11.64 -2.41 -2.76
N LEU A 112 11.63 -2.48 -1.43
CA LEU A 112 11.14 -1.41 -0.57
C LEU A 112 12.11 -0.21 -0.51
N ILE A 113 13.42 -0.44 -0.59
CA ILE A 113 14.42 0.62 -0.78
C ILE A 113 14.21 1.30 -2.14
N GLY A 114 14.03 0.53 -3.21
CA GLY A 114 13.73 1.03 -4.56
C GLY A 114 12.45 1.87 -4.60
N LEU A 115 11.38 1.40 -3.95
CA LEU A 115 10.11 2.12 -3.80
C LEU A 115 10.33 3.47 -3.12
N ARG A 116 11.00 3.50 -1.96
CA ARG A 116 11.31 4.76 -1.24
C ARG A 116 12.15 5.71 -2.09
N ALA A 117 13.16 5.19 -2.79
CA ALA A 117 14.02 5.98 -3.65
C ALA A 117 13.23 6.60 -4.81
N MET A 118 12.36 5.83 -5.46
CA MET A 118 11.47 6.31 -6.51
C MET A 118 10.56 7.43 -6.01
N MET A 119 9.89 7.23 -4.86
CA MET A 119 9.00 8.24 -4.28
C MET A 119 9.74 9.52 -3.88
N ARG A 120 10.98 9.42 -3.40
CA ARG A 120 11.82 10.58 -3.08
C ARG A 120 12.28 11.33 -4.33
N LYS A 121 12.59 10.64 -5.43
CA LYS A 121 13.02 11.26 -6.70
C LYS A 121 11.86 11.94 -7.44
N ARG A 122 10.63 11.44 -7.28
CA ARG A 122 9.42 11.93 -7.97
C ARG A 122 8.59 12.87 -7.10
N THR A 123 9.22 13.91 -6.55
CA THR A 123 8.57 14.91 -5.65
C THR A 123 7.46 15.72 -6.30
N GLN A 124 7.42 15.78 -7.64
CA GLN A 124 6.31 16.39 -8.39
C GLN A 124 4.97 15.71 -8.07
N PHE A 125 4.98 14.40 -7.82
CA PHE A 125 3.76 13.62 -7.56
C PHE A 125 3.61 13.22 -6.10
N PHE A 126 4.72 12.91 -5.42
CA PHE A 126 4.72 12.41 -4.05
C PHE A 126 5.29 13.43 -3.07
N HIS A 127 4.60 13.60 -1.96
CA HIS A 127 5.05 14.42 -0.84
C HIS A 127 5.33 13.54 0.37
N LYS A 128 6.52 13.67 0.96
CA LYS A 128 6.89 13.00 2.20
C LYS A 128 6.53 13.88 3.39
N LEU A 129 5.70 13.36 4.28
CA LEU A 129 5.34 14.04 5.52
C LEU A 129 6.43 13.83 6.60
N PRO A 130 6.50 14.71 7.62
CA PRO A 130 7.47 14.60 8.71
C PRO A 130 7.30 13.31 9.53
N ASN A 131 6.12 12.71 9.54
CA ASN A 131 5.83 11.41 10.16
C ASN A 131 6.36 10.19 9.38
N GLY A 132 7.05 10.40 8.24
CA GLY A 132 7.59 9.33 7.40
C GLY A 132 6.56 8.64 6.49
N THR A 133 5.34 9.17 6.41
CA THR A 133 4.31 8.73 5.46
C THR A 133 4.41 9.50 4.14
N TYR A 134 3.79 8.95 3.10
CA TYR A 134 3.74 9.54 1.77
C TYR A 134 2.29 9.75 1.35
N GLY A 135 2.03 10.92 0.77
CA GLY A 135 0.79 11.24 0.09
C GLY A 135 1.06 11.90 -1.26
N MET A 136 0.01 12.30 -1.97
CA MET A 136 0.22 13.08 -3.19
C MET A 136 0.49 14.55 -2.89
N THR A 137 1.33 15.18 -3.71
CA THR A 137 1.59 16.62 -3.65
C THR A 137 0.30 17.43 -3.86
N SER A 138 -0.62 16.95 -4.70
CA SER A 138 -1.93 17.60 -4.95
C SER A 138 -2.82 17.71 -3.72
N TRP A 139 -2.57 16.92 -2.66
CA TRP A 139 -3.34 16.98 -1.43
C TRP A 139 -2.88 18.10 -0.51
N TYR A 140 -1.70 18.68 -0.78
CA TYR A 140 -1.02 19.63 0.10
C TYR A 140 -0.60 20.89 -0.66
N PRO A 141 -1.54 21.74 -1.11
CA PRO A 141 -1.23 22.94 -1.89
C PRO A 141 -0.40 23.98 -1.13
N HIS A 142 -0.42 23.95 0.21
CA HIS A 142 0.36 24.85 1.07
C HIS A 142 1.66 24.23 1.60
N ALA A 143 1.95 22.97 1.27
CA ALA A 143 3.22 22.37 1.65
C ALA A 143 4.33 23.04 0.84
N LYS A 144 5.24 23.73 1.53
CA LYS A 144 6.44 24.32 0.91
C LYS A 144 7.19 23.21 0.18
N SER A 145 7.19 23.24 -1.15
CA SER A 145 8.01 22.37 -1.98
C SER A 145 9.45 22.46 -1.49
N GLN A 146 10.00 21.39 -0.93
CA GLN A 146 11.41 21.40 -0.53
C GLN A 146 12.23 21.64 -1.78
N LYS A 147 12.88 22.81 -1.79
CA LYS A 147 13.88 23.28 -2.76
C LYS A 147 14.84 22.14 -3.07
N SER A 148 14.83 21.68 -4.32
CA SER A 148 15.86 20.83 -4.90
C SER A 148 17.22 21.46 -4.63
N THR A 149 18.01 20.83 -3.78
CA THR A 149 19.41 21.19 -3.56
C THR A 149 20.27 20.22 -4.36
N ALA A 150 20.67 20.66 -5.54
CA ALA A 150 21.93 20.27 -6.19
C ALA A 150 22.92 21.45 -6.00
N PRO A 151 24.26 21.32 -6.16
CA PRO A 151 24.98 20.30 -6.96
C PRO A 151 26.28 19.74 -6.30
N SER A 152 26.85 18.67 -6.88
CA SER A 152 28.29 18.62 -7.18
C SER A 152 28.60 17.50 -8.17
N SER A 153 29.45 17.83 -9.14
CA SER A 153 29.87 17.08 -10.32
C SER A 153 30.86 15.96 -9.99
N THR A 154 30.81 14.88 -10.76
CA THR A 154 31.98 14.19 -11.33
C THR A 154 31.52 13.58 -12.67
N GLU A 155 32.15 13.99 -13.76
CA GLU A 155 31.98 13.52 -15.15
C GLU A 155 32.69 12.15 -15.36
N PRO A 156 32.93 11.70 -16.61
CA PRO A 156 32.07 10.85 -17.43
C PRO A 156 32.67 9.44 -17.59
N ASP A 157 31.84 8.42 -17.87
CA ASP A 157 32.32 7.19 -18.50
C ASP A 157 31.54 6.99 -19.81
N GLU A 158 32.25 7.25 -20.90
CA GLU A 158 32.03 6.61 -22.20
C GLU A 158 32.37 5.13 -22.04
N ASP A 159 31.41 4.25 -22.32
CA ASP A 159 31.74 2.94 -22.90
C ASP A 159 30.68 2.58 -23.93
N ASP A 160 31.16 2.68 -25.16
CA ASP A 160 30.83 1.93 -26.36
C ASP A 160 30.23 0.54 -26.06
N ASP A 161 29.06 0.23 -26.64
CA ASP A 161 28.87 -1.10 -27.21
C ASP A 161 27.81 -1.03 -28.32
N ALA A 162 28.32 -0.90 -29.54
CA ALA A 162 27.63 -1.30 -30.73
C ALA A 162 27.56 -2.84 -30.76
N ALA A 163 26.36 -3.40 -30.63
CA ALA A 163 26.07 -4.77 -31.02
C ALA A 163 24.95 -4.78 -32.06
N ASP A 164 25.39 -4.62 -33.30
CA ASP A 164 24.78 -5.24 -34.46
C ASP A 164 24.62 -6.74 -34.18
N ALA A 165 23.38 -7.22 -34.28
CA ALA A 165 23.07 -8.63 -34.34
C ALA A 165 22.00 -8.82 -35.41
N GLU A 166 22.46 -8.77 -36.66
CA GLU A 166 21.88 -9.51 -37.76
C GLU A 166 21.69 -10.98 -37.35
N THR A 167 20.46 -11.47 -37.35
CA THR A 167 20.18 -12.89 -37.53
C THR A 167 18.84 -13.06 -38.23
N ALA A 168 18.90 -13.36 -39.53
CA ALA A 168 17.79 -13.91 -40.31
C ALA A 168 17.30 -15.23 -39.70
N PRO A 169 16.07 -15.71 -40.01
CA PRO A 169 15.95 -16.53 -41.22
C PRO A 169 14.59 -16.47 -41.95
N SER A 170 14.64 -17.08 -43.14
CA SER A 170 13.57 -17.71 -43.95
C SER A 170 12.54 -16.83 -44.67
N ASP A 171 12.74 -16.69 -45.99
CA ASP A 171 11.70 -17.08 -46.95
C ASP A 171 12.38 -17.71 -48.19
N VAL A 172 12.04 -18.97 -48.45
CA VAL A 172 12.49 -19.78 -49.60
C VAL A 172 11.20 -20.30 -50.24
N GLU A 173 10.89 -19.88 -51.47
CA GLU A 173 10.09 -20.59 -52.50
C GLU A 173 9.96 -19.63 -53.70
N GLU A 174 10.74 -19.78 -54.77
CA GLU A 174 10.51 -20.69 -55.90
C GLU A 174 9.13 -20.50 -56.57
N ALA A 175 9.07 -19.76 -57.68
CA ALA A 175 8.27 -20.11 -58.87
C ALA A 175 8.47 -19.11 -60.04
N VAL A 176 8.69 -19.72 -61.22
CA VAL A 176 8.62 -19.22 -62.61
C VAL A 176 9.89 -18.65 -63.23
#